data_AF-K2ND07-F1
#
_entry.id   AF-K2ND07-F1
#
_cell.length_a   1.000
_cell.length_b   1.000
_cell.length_c   1.000
_cell.angle_alpha   90.00
_cell.angle_beta   90.00
_cell.angle_gamma   90.00
#
_symmetry.space_group_name_H-M   'P 1'
#
loop_
_entity.id
_entity.type
_entity.pdbx_description
1 polymer ?
#
loop_
_entity_poly.entity_id
_entity_poly.type
_entity_poly.pdbx_seq_one_letter_code
_entity_poly.pdbx_strand_id
1 'polypeptide(L)'
;MIMISSGCHGAGKRFLSTGEMPRYDANTCKSGTLTQWLLSPFQRRWRYFRVQRFSRKCLTLGTCVLLLSVGYVSLCVLVGWQLEASVHALFQPHEEYPLEEWPKVEPTLREGDVVLFMGTGITSWKIAIAQFVYSLMRPAALRFSHVAVVVEPAQLERWSAHSLSSTAASVDASGRCRPLFSSGTIADVLHRERSMLQRKQKRGVILMEAVDNLDIHAPDVDGKVRHECVQLVEAKHRLFGREGDRWCYNRFAVRRLKGFEWTPERKRRLRMFINENVGRPMDKSSLLVLSYIHPKLYEWTGARSKGTEISCGELIVDLYKYCGVIQKRMRMVPVTDTNAQSDGDVVINPDGSMSRPEWYYRRPSIQTAPYHFAEDMEVGVLDFAEGISLGPEVRMSLPGGEKPVR
;
A
#
# COMPACT_ATOMS: atom_id res chain seq x y z
N MET A 1 27.35 -31.90 -16.71
CA MET A 1 27.63 -33.35 -16.73
C MET A 1 29.11 -33.52 -17.01
N ILE A 2 29.81 -34.17 -16.07
CA ILE A 2 31.18 -34.74 -16.05
C ILE A 2 31.71 -34.50 -14.63
N MET A 3 31.61 -35.55 -13.81
CA MET A 3 32.41 -35.77 -12.61
C MET A 3 33.74 -36.41 -12.99
N ILE A 4 34.71 -36.39 -12.06
CA ILE A 4 35.73 -37.42 -11.69
C ILE A 4 36.89 -36.65 -11.01
N SER A 5 37.02 -36.66 -9.67
CA SER A 5 37.70 -37.66 -8.80
C SER A 5 39.24 -37.62 -8.94
N SER A 6 39.98 -37.10 -7.96
CA SER A 6 40.64 -37.82 -6.84
C SER A 6 42.10 -38.22 -7.14
N GLY A 7 43.00 -38.06 -6.17
CA GLY A 7 44.33 -38.70 -6.22
C GLY A 7 45.44 -37.98 -5.46
N CYS A 8 45.69 -38.42 -4.23
CA CYS A 8 46.86 -38.10 -3.42
C CYS A 8 48.09 -38.97 -3.76
N HIS A 9 49.28 -38.45 -3.39
CA HIS A 9 50.54 -39.13 -2.97
C HIS A 9 51.70 -39.40 -3.96
N GLY A 10 52.92 -39.04 -3.47
CA GLY A 10 54.21 -39.72 -3.72
C GLY A 10 55.19 -38.98 -4.65
N ALA A 11 56.11 -38.12 -4.19
CA ALA A 11 57.42 -38.38 -3.55
C ALA A 11 58.60 -38.67 -4.52
N GLY A 12 59.68 -37.86 -4.43
CA GLY A 12 61.03 -38.15 -4.96
C GLY A 12 61.77 -36.93 -5.57
N LYS A 13 62.36 -36.01 -4.78
CA LYS A 13 63.79 -35.90 -4.37
C LYS A 13 64.86 -35.91 -5.49
N ARG A 14 65.59 -34.78 -5.63
CA ARG A 14 67.06 -34.57 -5.86
C ARG A 14 67.37 -33.07 -5.67
N PHE A 15 67.86 -32.59 -4.53
CA PHE A 15 69.26 -32.45 -4.03
C PHE A 15 70.21 -31.56 -4.85
N LEU A 16 70.64 -30.45 -4.23
CA LEU A 16 71.94 -29.72 -4.24
C LEU A 16 71.67 -28.27 -3.75
N SER A 17 72.48 -27.55 -2.98
CA SER A 17 73.36 -27.80 -1.83
C SER A 17 73.58 -26.40 -1.22
N THR A 18 73.66 -26.35 0.12
CA THR A 18 74.41 -25.38 0.95
C THR A 18 74.19 -23.87 0.79
N GLY A 19 73.57 -23.28 1.83
CA GLY A 19 73.68 -21.87 2.19
C GLY A 19 73.04 -21.65 3.57
N GLU A 20 73.83 -21.74 4.64
CA GLU A 20 73.40 -21.40 6.00
C GLU A 20 73.19 -19.88 6.14
N MET A 21 72.03 -19.46 6.68
CA MET A 21 71.81 -18.24 7.49
C MET A 21 70.30 -18.14 7.88
N PRO A 22 69.95 -17.33 8.90
CA PRO A 22 69.32 -17.81 10.13
C PRO A 22 67.79 -17.87 10.09
N ARG A 23 67.23 -18.63 11.04
CA ARG A 23 65.80 -18.63 11.39
C ARG A 23 65.31 -17.21 11.66
N TYR A 24 64.52 -16.67 10.74
CA TYR A 24 63.53 -15.64 11.03
C TYR A 24 62.17 -16.32 11.18
N ASP A 25 61.71 -16.40 12.43
CA ASP A 25 60.34 -16.74 12.74
C ASP A 25 59.40 -15.75 12.07
N ALA A 26 58.54 -16.26 11.20
CA ALA A 26 57.37 -15.56 10.69
C ALA A 26 56.34 -15.42 11.81
N ASN A 27 56.59 -14.46 12.71
CA ASN A 27 55.63 -14.10 13.74
C ASN A 27 54.54 -13.18 13.18
N THR A 28 53.34 -13.75 13.17
CA THR A 28 52.07 -13.10 13.54
C THR A 28 51.59 -11.95 12.67
N CYS A 29 50.71 -12.32 11.75
CA CYS A 29 49.67 -11.48 11.18
C CYS A 29 48.92 -10.71 12.28
N LYS A 30 48.99 -9.37 12.23
CA LYS A 30 48.34 -8.41 13.14
C LYS A 30 46.82 -8.35 12.95
N SER A 31 46.11 -9.46 13.15
CA SER A 31 44.64 -9.50 13.08
C SER A 31 43.97 -9.57 14.47
N GLY A 32 44.72 -9.78 15.56
CA GLY A 32 44.18 -9.95 16.91
C GLY A 32 44.01 -8.67 17.73
N THR A 33 44.71 -7.58 17.37
CA THR A 33 44.71 -6.34 18.16
C THR A 33 43.47 -5.47 17.92
N LEU A 34 42.96 -5.40 16.70
CA LEU A 34 41.76 -4.61 16.37
C LEU A 34 40.49 -5.16 17.02
N THR A 35 40.34 -6.49 17.06
CA THR A 35 39.18 -7.16 17.68
C THR A 35 39.23 -7.10 19.21
N GLN A 36 40.41 -7.21 19.83
CA GLN A 36 40.56 -7.06 21.28
C GLN A 36 40.24 -5.64 21.78
N TRP A 37 40.61 -4.60 21.03
CA TRP A 37 40.31 -3.22 21.40
C TRP A 37 38.81 -2.92 21.40
N LEU A 38 38.05 -3.45 20.43
CA LEU A 38 36.59 -3.29 20.36
C LEU A 38 35.84 -4.10 21.42
N LEU A 39 36.34 -5.29 21.77
CA LEU A 39 35.68 -6.20 22.72
C LEU A 39 36.00 -5.87 24.19
N SER A 40 37.16 -5.28 24.49
CA SER A 40 37.57 -4.96 25.86
C SER A 40 36.61 -4.01 26.63
N PRO A 41 36.06 -2.92 26.05
CA PRO A 41 35.08 -2.09 26.76
C PRO A 41 33.75 -2.84 26.97
N PHE A 42 33.37 -3.70 26.03
CA PHE A 42 32.15 -4.51 26.11
C PHE A 42 32.24 -5.55 27.22
N GLN A 43 33.36 -6.27 27.31
CA GLN A 43 33.62 -7.25 28.36
C GLN A 43 33.66 -6.58 29.75
N ARG A 44 34.27 -5.40 29.85
CA ARG A 44 34.34 -4.64 31.11
C ARG A 44 32.94 -4.18 31.54
N ARG A 45 32.16 -3.58 30.64
CA ARG A 45 30.76 -3.17 30.90
C ARG A 45 29.85 -4.36 31.22
N TRP A 46 30.04 -5.50 30.58
CA TRP A 46 29.29 -6.74 30.86
C TRP A 46 29.56 -7.26 32.28
N ARG A 47 30.82 -7.27 32.72
CA ARG A 47 31.17 -7.64 34.10
C ARG A 47 30.52 -6.69 35.11
N TYR A 48 30.57 -5.37 34.87
CA TYR A 48 29.87 -4.40 35.71
C TYR A 48 28.35 -4.63 35.75
N PHE A 49 27.73 -4.90 34.60
CA PHE A 49 26.30 -5.21 34.51
C PHE A 49 25.93 -6.47 35.30
N ARG A 50 26.73 -7.55 35.23
CA ARG A 50 26.46 -8.79 35.99
C ARG A 50 26.42 -8.56 37.50
N VAL A 51 27.25 -7.66 38.01
CA VAL A 51 27.38 -7.34 39.45
C VAL A 51 26.29 -6.38 39.94
N GLN A 52 25.51 -5.74 39.06
CA GLN A 52 24.42 -4.84 39.46
C GLN A 52 23.26 -5.58 40.14
N ARG A 53 22.59 -4.88 41.08
CA ARG A 53 21.29 -5.28 41.65
C ARG A 53 20.22 -5.33 40.56
N PHE A 54 19.21 -6.19 40.74
CA PHE A 54 18.15 -6.43 39.75
C PHE A 54 17.48 -5.14 39.23
N SER A 55 17.12 -4.22 40.13
CA SER A 55 16.53 -2.92 39.75
C SER A 55 17.44 -2.07 38.85
N ARG A 56 18.75 -2.06 39.11
CA ARG A 56 19.74 -1.36 38.27
C ARG A 56 19.95 -2.04 36.93
N LYS A 57 19.81 -3.37 36.85
CA LYS A 57 19.83 -4.12 35.59
C LYS A 57 18.62 -3.75 34.73
N CYS A 58 17.42 -3.75 35.31
CA CYS A 58 16.20 -3.33 34.61
C CYS A 58 16.32 -1.89 34.11
N LEU A 59 16.81 -0.96 34.94
CA LEU A 59 17.04 0.43 34.53
C LEU A 59 18.04 0.52 33.38
N THR A 60 19.18 -0.19 33.48
CA THR A 60 20.22 -0.18 32.43
C THR A 60 19.71 -0.77 31.11
N LEU A 61 18.94 -1.86 31.16
CA LEU A 61 18.32 -2.43 29.96
C LEU A 61 17.29 -1.47 29.36
N GLY A 62 16.44 -0.87 30.21
CA GLY A 62 15.44 0.09 29.77
C GLY A 62 16.06 1.31 29.09
N THR A 63 17.12 1.88 29.67
CA THR A 63 17.84 3.01 29.06
C THR A 63 18.57 2.60 27.79
N CYS A 64 19.19 1.41 27.73
CA CYS A 64 19.80 0.90 26.51
C CYS A 64 18.79 0.73 25.37
N VAL A 65 17.63 0.12 25.64
CA VAL A 65 16.56 -0.04 24.64
C VAL A 65 16.06 1.32 24.18
N LEU A 66 15.82 2.26 25.10
CA LEU A 66 15.36 3.60 24.76
C LEU A 66 16.38 4.36 23.89
N LEU A 67 17.68 4.29 24.23
CA LEU A 67 18.74 4.90 23.43
C LEU A 67 18.86 4.27 22.05
N LEU A 68 18.74 2.94 21.94
CA LEU A 68 18.73 2.24 20.64
C LEU A 68 17.52 2.64 19.80
N SER A 69 16.33 2.72 20.40
CA SER A 69 15.10 3.15 19.72
C SER A 69 15.20 4.59 19.22
N VAL A 70 15.68 5.51 20.06
CA VAL A 70 15.91 6.91 19.66
C VAL A 70 16.96 7.00 18.55
N GLY A 71 18.09 6.31 18.72
CA GLY A 71 19.14 6.25 17.70
C GLY A 71 18.65 5.69 16.36
N TYR A 72 17.80 4.66 16.40
CA TYR A 72 17.19 4.08 15.20
C TYR A 72 16.23 5.06 14.51
N VAL A 73 15.35 5.73 15.26
CA VAL A 73 14.45 6.74 14.69
C VAL A 73 15.24 7.91 14.11
N SER A 74 16.27 8.40 14.80
CA SER A 74 17.15 9.45 14.28
C SER A 74 17.85 9.01 12.99
N LEU A 75 18.36 7.77 12.94
CA LEU A 75 18.95 7.20 11.73
C LEU A 75 17.92 7.13 10.59
N CYS A 76 16.68 6.71 10.88
CA CYS A 76 15.60 6.68 9.89
C CYS A 76 15.29 8.06 9.33
N VAL A 77 15.26 9.10 10.17
CA VAL A 77 15.04 10.49 9.71
C VAL A 77 16.19 10.94 8.79
N LEU A 78 17.44 10.69 9.17
CA LEU A 78 18.61 11.06 8.37
C LEU A 78 18.64 10.33 7.02
N VAL A 79 18.43 9.01 7.02
CA VAL A 79 18.36 8.21 5.79
C VAL A 79 17.15 8.63 4.95
N GLY A 80 16.01 8.92 5.60
CA GLY A 80 14.81 9.39 4.92
C GLY A 80 15.04 10.71 4.17
N TRP A 81 15.75 11.66 4.77
CA TRP A 81 16.16 12.90 4.10
C TRP A 81 17.11 12.66 2.93
N GLN A 82 18.04 11.72 3.05
CA GLN A 82 18.94 11.36 1.94
C GLN A 82 18.17 10.73 0.77
N LEU A 83 17.19 9.89 1.08
CA LEU A 83 16.36 9.21 0.07
C LEU A 83 15.27 10.11 -0.53
N GLU A 84 14.95 11.24 0.10
CA GLU A 84 13.88 12.14 -0.37
C GLU A 84 14.10 12.58 -1.82
N ALA A 85 15.34 12.88 -2.20
CA ALA A 85 15.70 13.22 -3.58
C ALA A 85 15.44 12.07 -4.55
N SER A 86 15.83 10.84 -4.18
CA SER A 86 15.60 9.64 -5.00
C SER A 86 14.11 9.32 -5.14
N VAL A 87 13.33 9.48 -4.06
CA VAL A 87 11.88 9.28 -4.11
C VAL A 87 11.23 10.38 -4.95
N HIS A 88 11.70 11.62 -4.88
CA HIS A 88 11.21 12.71 -5.73
C HIS A 88 11.53 12.47 -7.21
N ALA A 89 12.69 11.89 -7.53
CA ALA A 89 13.07 11.56 -8.90
C ALA A 89 12.09 10.58 -9.57
N LEU A 90 11.42 9.69 -8.81
CA LEU A 90 10.37 8.79 -9.33
C LEU A 90 9.12 9.52 -9.86
N PHE A 91 8.94 10.78 -9.48
CA PHE A 91 7.84 11.64 -9.88
C PHE A 91 8.34 12.79 -10.77
N GLN A 92 9.49 12.61 -11.42
CA GLN A 92 9.96 13.43 -12.52
C GLN A 92 9.83 12.65 -13.84
N PRO A 93 9.57 13.32 -14.97
CA PRO A 93 9.45 12.64 -16.26
C PRO A 93 10.75 11.89 -16.60
N HIS A 94 10.69 10.58 -16.80
CA HIS A 94 11.82 9.75 -17.21
C HIS A 94 11.39 8.76 -18.29
N GLU A 95 12.29 8.37 -19.19
CA GLU A 95 11.99 7.38 -20.25
C GLU A 95 11.52 6.02 -19.70
N GLU A 96 12.02 5.61 -18.54
CA GLU A 96 11.67 4.32 -17.90
C GLU A 96 10.36 4.37 -17.11
N TYR A 97 9.93 5.56 -16.69
CA TYR A 97 8.71 5.78 -15.89
C TYR A 97 8.00 7.04 -16.39
N PRO A 98 7.23 6.97 -17.49
CA PRO A 98 6.51 8.12 -18.00
C PRO A 98 5.47 8.59 -16.98
N LEU A 99 5.42 9.89 -16.73
CA LEU A 99 4.33 10.49 -15.98
C LEU A 99 3.14 10.70 -16.89
N GLU A 100 1.98 10.25 -16.45
CA GLU A 100 0.73 10.51 -17.16
C GLU A 100 0.10 11.83 -16.71
N GLU A 101 -0.70 12.42 -17.59
CA GLU A 101 -1.45 13.63 -17.28
C GLU A 101 -2.83 13.23 -16.73
N TRP A 102 -3.28 13.93 -15.68
CA TRP A 102 -4.57 13.66 -15.04
C TRP A 102 -5.76 13.55 -16.02
N PRO A 103 -5.93 14.45 -17.02
CA PRO A 103 -7.03 14.37 -17.98
C PRO A 103 -7.05 13.09 -18.84
N LYS A 104 -5.89 12.42 -19.00
CA LYS A 104 -5.79 11.14 -19.73
C LYS A 104 -6.09 9.96 -18.81
N VAL A 105 -5.67 10.04 -17.54
CA VAL A 105 -5.86 8.98 -16.54
C VAL A 105 -7.29 8.92 -16.05
N GLU A 106 -7.88 10.07 -15.70
CA GLU A 106 -9.18 10.18 -15.03
C GLU A 106 -10.30 9.42 -15.75
N PRO A 107 -10.49 9.52 -17.08
CA PRO A 107 -11.56 8.81 -17.78
C PRO A 107 -11.39 7.29 -17.77
N THR A 108 -10.20 6.78 -17.46
CA THR A 108 -9.92 5.34 -17.44
C THR A 108 -10.21 4.71 -16.08
N LEU A 109 -10.32 5.51 -15.02
CA LEU A 109 -10.50 5.03 -13.65
C LEU A 109 -11.82 4.27 -13.48
N ARG A 110 -11.78 3.19 -12.70
CA ARG A 110 -12.90 2.27 -12.46
C ARG A 110 -13.19 2.15 -10.97
N GLU A 111 -14.40 1.69 -10.63
CA GLU A 111 -14.71 1.38 -9.24
C GLU A 111 -13.67 0.41 -8.66
N GLY A 112 -13.25 0.64 -7.42
CA GLY A 112 -12.24 -0.15 -6.73
C GLY A 112 -10.79 0.21 -7.03
N ASP A 113 -10.50 1.05 -8.03
CA ASP A 113 -9.13 1.52 -8.26
C ASP A 113 -8.63 2.31 -7.04
N VAL A 114 -7.38 2.08 -6.65
CA VAL A 114 -6.76 2.73 -5.49
C VAL A 114 -6.04 3.97 -5.94
N VAL A 115 -6.18 5.03 -5.16
CA VAL A 115 -5.59 6.33 -5.42
C VAL A 115 -4.68 6.71 -4.26
N LEU A 116 -3.41 6.95 -4.55
CA LEU A 116 -2.35 7.18 -3.58
C LEU A 116 -1.88 8.63 -3.62
N PHE A 117 -1.71 9.21 -2.44
CA PHE A 117 -1.36 10.62 -2.28
C PHE A 117 -0.17 10.79 -1.34
N MET A 118 0.69 11.76 -1.66
CA MET A 118 1.61 12.35 -0.70
C MET A 118 1.17 13.77 -0.37
N GLY A 119 0.73 13.99 0.86
CA GLY A 119 0.44 15.32 1.36
C GLY A 119 1.70 16.09 1.72
N THR A 120 1.64 17.41 1.61
CA THR A 120 2.76 18.32 1.93
C THR A 120 2.75 18.80 3.39
N GLY A 121 1.69 18.50 4.15
CA GLY A 121 1.54 18.89 5.55
C GLY A 121 2.31 18.04 6.57
N ILE A 122 2.42 18.55 7.79
CA ILE A 122 3.15 17.92 8.91
C ILE A 122 2.60 16.51 9.23
N THR A 123 1.28 16.34 9.21
CA THR A 123 0.64 15.04 9.45
C THR A 123 1.08 14.00 8.42
N SER A 124 1.14 14.39 7.14
CA SER A 124 1.62 13.51 6.07
C SER A 124 3.09 13.14 6.24
N TRP A 125 3.93 14.08 6.64
CA TRP A 125 5.34 13.80 6.95
C TRP A 125 5.49 12.82 8.12
N LYS A 126 4.73 13.02 9.20
CA LYS A 126 4.72 12.09 10.36
C LYS A 126 4.32 10.68 9.93
N ILE A 127 3.26 10.56 9.11
CA ILE A 127 2.81 9.27 8.60
C ILE A 127 3.89 8.61 7.73
N ALA A 128 4.53 9.35 6.81
CA ALA A 128 5.60 8.83 5.96
C ALA A 128 6.83 8.36 6.76
N ILE A 129 7.32 9.16 7.71
CA ILE A 129 8.46 8.78 8.56
C ILE A 129 8.11 7.58 9.43
N ALA A 130 6.91 7.55 10.01
CA ALA A 130 6.51 6.45 10.86
C ALA A 130 6.40 5.14 10.06
N GLN A 131 5.87 5.20 8.82
CA GLN A 131 5.91 4.10 7.86
C GLN A 131 7.33 3.64 7.54
N PHE A 132 8.25 4.58 7.32
CA PHE A 132 9.65 4.27 7.03
C PHE A 132 10.35 3.59 8.21
N VAL A 133 10.08 4.03 9.44
CA VAL A 133 10.63 3.45 10.67
C VAL A 133 10.19 2.00 10.83
N TYR A 134 8.89 1.69 10.74
CA TYR A 134 8.43 0.32 10.99
C TYR A 134 8.67 -0.62 9.80
N SER A 135 8.72 -0.10 8.57
CA SER A 135 9.02 -0.90 7.38
C SER A 135 10.50 -1.32 7.27
N LEU A 136 11.31 -0.97 8.27
CA LEU A 136 12.76 -1.20 8.29
C LEU A 136 13.48 -0.47 7.15
N MET A 137 13.18 0.82 7.02
CA MET A 137 13.79 1.73 6.03
C MET A 137 13.50 1.37 4.57
N ARG A 138 12.32 0.82 4.26
CA ARG A 138 11.92 0.59 2.86
C ARG A 138 11.60 1.92 2.16
N PRO A 139 12.28 2.27 1.04
CA PRO A 139 12.05 3.55 0.37
C PRO A 139 10.60 3.78 -0.10
N ALA A 140 9.87 2.71 -0.42
CA ALA A 140 8.46 2.78 -0.82
C ALA A 140 7.57 3.42 0.27
N ALA A 141 7.93 3.30 1.55
CA ALA A 141 7.20 3.90 2.67
C ALA A 141 7.21 5.43 2.69
N LEU A 142 8.14 6.05 1.97
CA LEU A 142 8.24 7.51 1.83
C LEU A 142 7.43 8.06 0.67
N ARG A 143 6.84 7.20 -0.18
CA ARG A 143 6.14 7.63 -1.41
C ARG A 143 4.79 8.28 -1.12
N PHE A 144 4.02 7.70 -0.20
CA PHE A 144 2.62 8.04 0.03
C PHE A 144 2.27 8.11 1.52
N SER A 145 1.44 9.07 1.89
CA SER A 145 0.95 9.30 3.25
C SER A 145 -0.57 9.13 3.38
N HIS A 146 -1.28 9.05 2.26
CA HIS A 146 -2.75 8.95 2.24
C HIS A 146 -3.21 8.09 1.06
N VAL A 147 -4.39 7.50 1.20
CA VAL A 147 -4.98 6.61 0.21
C VAL A 147 -6.50 6.78 0.15
N ALA A 148 -7.05 6.72 -1.05
CA ALA A 148 -8.48 6.72 -1.33
C ALA A 148 -8.83 5.60 -2.31
N VAL A 149 -10.12 5.33 -2.46
CA VAL A 149 -10.64 4.37 -3.44
C VAL A 149 -11.66 5.02 -4.35
N VAL A 150 -11.59 4.71 -5.64
CA VAL A 150 -12.59 5.13 -6.62
C VAL A 150 -13.88 4.36 -6.37
N VAL A 151 -14.99 5.08 -6.18
CA VAL A 151 -16.30 4.47 -5.98
C VAL A 151 -17.26 4.72 -7.13
N GLU A 152 -17.07 5.81 -7.87
CA GLU A 152 -17.79 6.07 -9.11
C GLU A 152 -16.80 6.57 -10.19
N PRO A 153 -16.82 5.99 -11.40
CA PRO A 153 -16.00 6.45 -12.50
C PRO A 153 -16.49 7.81 -13.03
N ALA A 154 -15.65 8.47 -13.83
CA ALA A 154 -16.01 9.68 -14.54
C ALA A 154 -17.29 9.51 -15.36
N GLN A 155 -18.23 10.46 -15.26
CA GLN A 155 -19.39 10.50 -16.14
C GLN A 155 -19.08 11.37 -17.36
N LEU A 156 -19.06 10.73 -18.53
CA LEU A 156 -18.87 11.42 -19.80
C LEU A 156 -20.21 11.90 -20.36
N GLU A 157 -20.19 13.07 -21.01
CA GLU A 157 -21.33 13.62 -21.74
C GLU A 157 -21.69 12.66 -22.87
N ARG A 158 -22.82 11.96 -22.71
CA ARG A 158 -23.37 11.11 -23.75
C ARG A 158 -24.11 12.02 -24.73
N TRP A 159 -23.47 12.37 -25.84
CA TRP A 159 -24.20 12.91 -26.98
C TRP A 159 -25.28 11.90 -27.38
N SER A 160 -26.53 12.35 -27.39
CA SER A 160 -27.65 11.54 -27.84
C SER A 160 -27.44 11.21 -29.32
N ALA A 161 -27.12 9.96 -29.63
CA ALA A 161 -27.27 9.39 -30.98
C ALA A 161 -28.76 9.22 -31.36
N HIS A 162 -29.62 10.12 -30.90
CA HIS A 162 -31.07 10.16 -31.13
C HIS A 162 -31.44 11.53 -31.68
N SER A 163 -30.79 11.88 -32.78
CA SER A 163 -31.35 12.73 -33.81
C SER A 163 -30.49 12.49 -35.04
N LEU A 164 -31.11 12.31 -36.20
CA LEU A 164 -30.52 11.85 -37.48
C LEU A 164 -30.62 10.33 -37.72
N SER A 165 -31.85 9.83 -37.87
CA SER A 165 -32.38 9.35 -39.16
C SER A 165 -33.64 8.50 -38.88
N SER A 166 -34.82 9.12 -38.88
CA SER A 166 -35.73 9.28 -40.03
C SER A 166 -36.35 7.98 -40.53
N THR A 167 -37.66 7.89 -40.28
CA THR A 167 -38.70 7.38 -41.21
C THR A 167 -38.41 6.10 -42.00
N ALA A 168 -38.92 4.98 -41.50
CA ALA A 168 -39.61 3.99 -42.33
C ALA A 168 -40.84 3.56 -41.51
N ALA A 169 -41.99 4.16 -41.74
CA ALA A 169 -42.95 3.69 -42.75
C ALA A 169 -43.30 2.22 -42.51
N SER A 170 -44.51 2.05 -41.98
CA SER A 170 -45.24 0.81 -41.91
C SER A 170 -45.43 0.14 -43.29
N VAL A 171 -45.63 -1.18 -43.22
CA VAL A 171 -46.39 -2.05 -44.13
C VAL A 171 -45.62 -2.87 -45.17
N ASP A 172 -45.80 -4.18 -44.99
CA ASP A 172 -45.99 -5.27 -45.95
C ASP A 172 -44.90 -6.24 -46.40
N ALA A 173 -45.45 -7.44 -46.58
CA ALA A 173 -44.90 -8.76 -46.76
C ALA A 173 -44.19 -8.97 -48.11
N SER A 174 -43.44 -10.07 -48.12
CA SER A 174 -42.82 -10.76 -49.26
C SER A 174 -41.36 -10.37 -49.61
N GLY A 175 -40.46 -11.29 -49.22
CA GLY A 175 -39.44 -11.81 -50.14
C GLY A 175 -38.30 -10.89 -50.56
N ARG A 176 -37.27 -10.76 -49.71
CA ARG A 176 -35.84 -10.91 -50.06
C ARG A 176 -34.94 -10.56 -48.86
N CYS A 177 -34.41 -11.58 -48.20
CA CYS A 177 -33.27 -11.39 -47.31
C CYS A 177 -32.03 -11.06 -48.15
N ARG A 178 -31.65 -9.78 -48.18
CA ARG A 178 -30.25 -9.38 -48.41
C ARG A 178 -29.65 -9.03 -47.04
N PRO A 179 -28.45 -9.54 -46.70
CA PRO A 179 -27.78 -9.11 -45.48
C PRO A 179 -27.32 -7.66 -45.68
N LEU A 180 -27.94 -6.73 -44.95
CA LEU A 180 -27.42 -5.38 -44.76
C LEU A 180 -26.17 -5.49 -43.87
N PHE A 181 -25.03 -5.81 -44.48
CA PHE A 181 -23.74 -5.44 -43.90
C PHE A 181 -23.74 -3.91 -43.78
N SER A 182 -23.75 -3.43 -42.54
CA SER A 182 -23.48 -2.03 -42.23
C SER A 182 -22.09 -1.70 -42.77
N SER A 183 -22.06 -1.10 -43.97
CA SER A 183 -20.85 -0.61 -44.62
C SER A 183 -20.41 0.68 -43.93
N GLY A 184 -19.96 0.57 -42.68
CA GLY A 184 -19.24 1.65 -42.02
C GLY A 184 -17.84 1.72 -42.61
N THR A 185 -17.51 2.85 -43.24
CA THR A 185 -16.19 3.08 -43.82
C THR A 185 -15.15 3.06 -42.69
N ILE A 186 -13.90 2.65 -42.93
CA ILE A 186 -12.82 2.72 -41.92
C ILE A 186 -12.71 4.13 -41.34
N ALA A 187 -13.00 5.16 -42.16
CA ALA A 187 -13.12 6.54 -41.73
C ALA A 187 -14.19 6.76 -40.65
N ASP A 188 -15.35 6.10 -40.74
CA ASP A 188 -16.43 6.22 -39.75
C ASP A 188 -16.08 5.53 -38.43
N VAL A 189 -15.34 4.43 -38.49
CA VAL A 189 -14.79 3.74 -37.31
C VAL A 189 -13.73 4.63 -36.64
N LEU A 190 -12.81 5.21 -37.41
CA LEU A 190 -11.79 6.12 -36.90
C LEU A 190 -12.39 7.43 -36.36
N HIS A 191 -13.46 7.94 -36.99
CA HIS A 191 -14.15 9.13 -36.53
C HIS A 191 -14.98 8.85 -35.26
N ARG A 192 -15.49 7.62 -35.09
CA ARG A 192 -16.11 7.14 -33.86
C ARG A 192 -15.08 6.96 -32.74
N GLU A 193 -13.90 6.39 -33.01
CA GLU A 193 -12.82 6.31 -32.04
C GLU A 193 -12.32 7.69 -31.62
N ARG A 194 -12.08 8.60 -32.58
CA ARG A 194 -11.70 10.00 -32.28
C ARG A 194 -12.78 10.75 -31.49
N SER A 195 -14.06 10.52 -31.77
CA SER A 195 -15.15 11.15 -31.01
C SER A 195 -15.34 10.53 -29.63
N MET A 196 -15.07 9.24 -29.44
CA MET A 196 -14.99 8.63 -28.10
C MET A 196 -13.85 9.24 -27.28
N LEU A 197 -12.72 9.56 -27.90
CA LEU A 197 -11.60 10.27 -27.28
C LEU A 197 -11.90 11.75 -26.97
N GLN A 198 -12.87 12.38 -27.66
CA GLN A 198 -13.25 13.79 -27.48
C GLN A 198 -14.51 14.00 -26.63
N ARG A 199 -15.04 12.98 -25.97
CA ARG A 199 -16.19 13.13 -25.07
C ARG A 199 -15.86 14.10 -23.94
N LYS A 200 -16.62 15.19 -23.82
CA LYS A 200 -16.50 16.11 -22.69
C LYS A 200 -17.02 15.43 -21.42
N GLN A 201 -16.33 15.64 -20.30
CA GLN A 201 -16.70 15.04 -19.02
C GLN A 201 -17.77 15.90 -18.34
N LYS A 202 -18.89 15.27 -17.95
CA LYS A 202 -19.96 15.91 -17.19
C LYS A 202 -19.64 15.97 -15.69
N ARG A 203 -19.00 14.92 -15.17
CA ARG A 203 -18.61 14.80 -13.76
C ARG A 203 -17.30 14.00 -13.62
N GLY A 204 -16.45 14.47 -12.71
CA GLY A 204 -15.22 13.83 -12.26
C GLY A 204 -15.39 12.44 -11.71
N VAL A 205 -14.27 11.75 -11.52
CA VAL A 205 -14.21 10.52 -10.72
C VAL A 205 -14.53 10.85 -9.26
N ILE A 206 -15.31 9.98 -8.60
CA ILE A 206 -15.64 10.13 -7.18
C ILE A 206 -14.78 9.19 -6.34
N LEU A 207 -14.10 9.78 -5.38
CA LEU A 207 -13.26 9.10 -4.40
C LEU A 207 -14.00 8.96 -3.07
N MET A 208 -13.83 7.82 -2.43
CA MET A 208 -14.16 7.62 -1.03
C MET A 208 -12.87 7.60 -0.22
N GLU A 209 -12.80 8.42 0.82
CA GLU A 209 -11.60 8.57 1.66
C GLU A 209 -11.96 8.93 3.10
N ALA A 210 -11.11 8.54 4.05
CA ALA A 210 -11.12 9.04 5.42
C ALA A 210 -10.02 10.09 5.58
N VAL A 211 -10.39 11.34 5.84
CA VAL A 211 -9.44 12.47 5.85
C VAL A 211 -9.92 13.59 6.79
N ASP A 212 -8.99 14.40 7.31
CA ASP A 212 -9.33 15.57 8.14
C ASP A 212 -10.04 16.68 7.35
N ASN A 213 -9.66 16.86 6.08
CA ASN A 213 -10.12 17.91 5.18
C ASN A 213 -9.91 19.34 5.68
N LEU A 214 -8.94 19.56 6.58
CA LEU A 214 -8.71 20.86 7.21
C LEU A 214 -7.94 21.82 6.29
N ASP A 215 -7.07 21.30 5.44
CA ASP A 215 -6.22 22.14 4.57
C ASP A 215 -6.98 22.66 3.33
N ILE A 216 -7.82 21.82 2.71
CA ILE A 216 -8.43 22.09 1.40
C ILE A 216 -9.88 22.57 1.52
N HIS A 217 -10.59 22.14 2.58
CA HIS A 217 -12.04 22.32 2.69
C HIS A 217 -12.79 21.82 1.43
N ALA A 218 -12.38 20.67 0.89
CA ALA A 218 -12.97 20.13 -0.33
C ALA A 218 -14.46 19.81 -0.08
N PRO A 219 -15.39 20.32 -0.90
CA PRO A 219 -16.79 19.95 -0.80
C PRO A 219 -16.99 18.49 -1.23
N ASP A 220 -17.87 17.80 -0.51
CA ASP A 220 -18.33 16.46 -0.89
C ASP A 220 -19.25 16.52 -2.12
N VAL A 221 -19.72 15.36 -2.57
CA VAL A 221 -20.64 15.23 -3.71
C VAL A 221 -21.99 15.94 -3.53
N ASP A 222 -22.37 16.26 -2.29
CA ASP A 222 -23.59 17.02 -1.95
C ASP A 222 -23.31 18.53 -1.80
N GLY A 223 -22.06 18.96 -2.05
CA GLY A 223 -21.61 20.34 -1.88
C GLY A 223 -21.33 20.73 -0.42
N LYS A 224 -21.35 19.77 0.52
CA LYS A 224 -21.08 20.02 1.94
C LYS A 224 -19.61 19.81 2.23
N VAL A 225 -19.00 20.73 2.96
CA VAL A 225 -17.64 20.52 3.47
C VAL A 225 -17.75 19.73 4.77
N ARG A 226 -17.19 18.52 4.76
CA ARG A 226 -17.08 17.68 5.95
C ARG A 226 -15.64 17.62 6.41
N HIS A 227 -15.46 17.43 7.72
CA HIS A 227 -14.16 17.34 8.35
C HIS A 227 -14.03 16.04 9.15
N GLU A 228 -12.80 15.57 9.28
CA GLU A 228 -12.42 14.47 10.18
C GLU A 228 -13.28 13.21 10.05
N CYS A 229 -13.68 12.87 8.82
CA CYS A 229 -14.57 11.75 8.58
C CYS A 229 -14.37 11.14 7.19
N VAL A 230 -15.06 10.03 6.97
CA VAL A 230 -15.21 9.43 5.66
C VAL A 230 -16.13 10.29 4.80
N GLN A 231 -15.69 10.63 3.60
CA GLN A 231 -16.44 11.46 2.66
C GLN A 231 -16.30 10.97 1.21
N LEU A 232 -17.22 11.44 0.37
CA LEU A 232 -17.21 11.24 -1.07
C LEU A 232 -16.85 12.55 -1.75
N VAL A 233 -15.73 12.61 -2.47
CA VAL A 233 -15.27 13.86 -3.11
C VAL A 233 -14.97 13.61 -4.57
N GLU A 234 -15.19 14.63 -5.41
CA GLU A 234 -14.67 14.59 -6.78
C GLU A 234 -13.14 14.70 -6.74
N ALA A 235 -12.45 13.79 -7.42
CA ALA A 235 -11.00 13.65 -7.36
C ALA A 235 -10.27 14.98 -7.60
N LYS A 236 -10.72 15.77 -8.59
CA LYS A 236 -10.12 17.08 -8.91
C LYS A 236 -10.05 18.03 -7.71
N HIS A 237 -11.03 18.01 -6.81
CA HIS A 237 -11.05 18.88 -5.63
C HIS A 237 -9.94 18.51 -4.64
N ARG A 238 -9.56 17.23 -4.60
CA ARG A 238 -8.45 16.75 -3.77
C ARG A 238 -7.10 16.95 -4.47
N LEU A 239 -6.99 16.51 -5.73
CA LEU A 239 -5.73 16.56 -6.48
C LEU A 239 -5.21 17.98 -6.68
N PHE A 240 -6.13 18.93 -6.93
CA PHE A 240 -5.79 20.33 -7.15
C PHE A 240 -6.13 21.22 -5.95
N GLY A 241 -6.31 20.62 -4.76
CA GLY A 241 -6.57 21.35 -3.53
C GLY A 241 -5.38 22.19 -3.08
N ARG A 242 -5.67 23.40 -2.61
CA ARG A 242 -4.68 24.36 -2.13
C ARG A 242 -5.07 24.93 -0.77
N GLU A 243 -4.06 25.24 0.03
CA GLU A 243 -4.15 26.06 1.23
C GLU A 243 -3.39 27.36 0.95
N GLY A 244 -4.12 28.43 0.63
CA GLY A 244 -3.53 29.64 0.05
C GLY A 244 -2.81 29.33 -1.26
N ASP A 245 -1.52 29.64 -1.35
CA ASP A 245 -0.69 29.37 -2.53
C ASP A 245 -0.03 27.98 -2.51
N ARG A 246 -0.13 27.24 -1.39
CA ARG A 246 0.51 25.95 -1.21
C ARG A 246 -0.37 24.83 -1.77
N TRP A 247 0.20 23.98 -2.61
CA TRP A 247 -0.43 22.71 -2.97
C TRP A 247 -0.43 21.74 -1.79
N CYS A 248 -1.59 21.19 -1.47
CA CYS A 248 -1.73 20.28 -0.33
C CYS A 248 -1.18 18.88 -0.62
N TYR A 249 -1.02 18.52 -1.89
CA TYR A 249 -0.43 17.26 -2.36
C TYR A 249 0.64 17.52 -3.42
N ASN A 250 1.73 16.75 -3.39
CA ASN A 250 2.84 16.89 -4.34
C ASN A 250 3.12 15.64 -5.18
N ARG A 251 2.66 14.46 -4.76
CA ARG A 251 2.85 13.20 -5.49
C ARG A 251 1.57 12.40 -5.50
N PHE A 252 1.34 11.73 -6.63
CA PHE A 252 0.12 10.99 -6.88
C PHE A 252 0.38 9.76 -7.73
N ALA A 253 -0.31 8.67 -7.40
CA ALA A 253 -0.35 7.47 -8.24
C ALA A 253 -1.72 6.81 -8.17
N VAL A 254 -2.09 6.10 -9.23
CA VAL A 254 -3.25 5.20 -9.25
C VAL A 254 -2.78 3.76 -9.43
N ARG A 255 -3.49 2.83 -8.80
CA ARG A 255 -3.35 1.40 -9.06
C ARG A 255 -4.69 0.77 -9.36
N ARG A 256 -4.75 0.03 -10.47
CA ARG A 256 -5.96 -0.65 -10.93
C ARG A 256 -6.13 -2.01 -10.27
N LEU A 257 -7.36 -2.35 -9.90
CA LEU A 257 -7.68 -3.71 -9.48
C LEU A 257 -7.72 -4.65 -10.70
N LYS A 258 -6.86 -5.67 -10.72
CA LYS A 258 -6.75 -6.68 -11.79
C LYS A 258 -7.44 -7.97 -11.37
N GLY A 259 -8.01 -8.67 -12.35
CA GLY A 259 -8.67 -9.97 -12.14
C GLY A 259 -9.95 -9.93 -11.31
N PHE A 260 -10.47 -8.73 -11.01
CA PHE A 260 -11.71 -8.55 -10.28
C PHE A 260 -12.84 -8.04 -11.19
N GLU A 261 -13.99 -8.69 -11.09
CA GLU A 261 -15.20 -8.31 -11.81
C GLU A 261 -16.26 -7.75 -10.87
N TRP A 262 -16.80 -6.60 -11.23
CA TRP A 262 -17.92 -5.97 -10.54
C TRP A 262 -19.26 -6.57 -10.96
N THR A 263 -19.65 -7.66 -10.31
CA THR A 263 -21.00 -8.23 -10.44
C THR A 263 -22.07 -7.29 -9.86
N PRO A 264 -23.34 -7.41 -10.26
CA PRO A 264 -24.42 -6.60 -9.70
C PRO A 264 -24.52 -6.69 -8.17
N GLU A 265 -24.25 -7.87 -7.60
CA GLU A 265 -24.21 -8.09 -6.15
C GLU A 265 -23.06 -7.32 -5.49
N ARG A 266 -21.85 -7.40 -6.05
CA ARG A 266 -20.70 -6.64 -5.54
C ARG A 266 -20.92 -5.12 -5.62
N LYS A 267 -21.58 -4.63 -6.68
CA LYS A 267 -21.98 -3.21 -6.80
C LYS A 267 -23.05 -2.80 -5.79
N ARG A 268 -23.95 -3.71 -5.38
CA ARG A 268 -24.87 -3.44 -4.27
C ARG A 268 -24.10 -3.34 -2.95
N ARG A 269 -23.17 -4.26 -2.69
CA ARG A 269 -22.30 -4.22 -1.52
C ARG A 269 -21.46 -2.96 -1.44
N LEU A 270 -20.87 -2.52 -2.55
CA LEU A 270 -20.16 -1.25 -2.61
C LEU A 270 -21.05 -0.08 -2.17
N ARG A 271 -22.27 0.02 -2.70
CA ARG A 271 -23.23 1.07 -2.32
C ARG A 271 -23.66 0.99 -0.86
N MET A 272 -23.90 -0.20 -0.33
CA MET A 272 -24.21 -0.40 1.10
C MET A 272 -23.04 0.06 1.97
N PHE A 273 -21.82 -0.36 1.64
CA PHE A 273 -20.62 0.03 2.36
C PHE A 273 -20.42 1.55 2.37
N ILE A 274 -20.63 2.21 1.23
CA ILE A 274 -20.59 3.68 1.12
C ILE A 274 -21.60 4.31 2.07
N ASN A 275 -22.87 3.90 2.00
CA ASN A 275 -23.94 4.47 2.83
C ASN A 275 -23.70 4.27 4.33
N GLU A 276 -23.12 3.13 4.72
CA GLU A 276 -22.82 2.80 6.11
C GLU A 276 -21.60 3.56 6.67
N ASN A 277 -20.64 3.90 5.81
CA ASN A 277 -19.37 4.49 6.26
C ASN A 277 -19.24 5.99 6.00
N VAL A 278 -19.98 6.60 5.06
CA VAL A 278 -19.93 8.06 4.88
C VAL A 278 -20.35 8.78 6.16
N GLY A 279 -19.53 9.73 6.62
CA GLY A 279 -19.69 10.42 7.89
C GLY A 279 -19.09 9.69 9.10
N ARG A 280 -18.59 8.46 8.94
CA ARG A 280 -17.85 7.76 9.99
C ARG A 280 -16.61 8.56 10.40
N PRO A 281 -16.36 8.79 11.70
CA PRO A 281 -15.21 9.55 12.16
C PRO A 281 -13.87 8.94 11.68
N MET A 282 -12.93 9.80 11.30
CA MET A 282 -11.56 9.39 11.00
C MET A 282 -10.81 9.13 12.31
N ASP A 283 -9.93 8.12 12.32
CA ASP A 283 -8.99 7.92 13.43
C ASP A 283 -7.90 9.00 13.39
N LYS A 284 -7.93 9.89 14.40
CA LYS A 284 -7.02 11.04 14.54
C LYS A 284 -5.85 10.76 15.47
N SER A 285 -5.78 9.56 16.05
CA SER A 285 -4.78 9.25 17.04
C SER A 285 -3.39 9.24 16.40
N SER A 286 -2.46 10.02 16.96
CA SER A 286 -1.05 9.95 16.58
C SER A 286 -0.44 8.57 16.90
N LEU A 287 -1.08 7.80 17.79
CA LEU A 287 -0.68 6.46 18.17
C LEU A 287 -1.17 5.39 17.18
N LEU A 288 -1.97 5.74 16.17
CA LEU A 288 -2.42 4.82 15.12
C LEU A 288 -1.24 4.09 14.47
N VAL A 289 -0.07 4.72 14.35
CA VAL A 289 1.13 4.04 13.81
C VAL A 289 1.48 2.75 14.56
N LEU A 290 1.15 2.64 15.85
CA LEU A 290 1.39 1.41 16.60
C LEU A 290 0.59 0.22 16.06
N SER A 291 -0.58 0.47 15.45
CA SER A 291 -1.41 -0.58 14.85
C SER A 291 -0.73 -1.22 13.65
N TYR A 292 0.09 -0.47 12.91
CA TYR A 292 0.87 -0.98 11.78
C TYR A 292 1.90 -2.02 12.21
N ILE A 293 2.43 -1.90 13.43
CA ILE A 293 3.30 -2.91 14.04
C ILE A 293 2.45 -4.08 14.55
N HIS A 294 1.48 -3.79 15.42
CA HIS A 294 0.57 -4.80 15.96
C HIS A 294 -0.71 -4.15 16.51
N PRO A 295 -1.92 -4.66 16.18
CA PRO A 295 -3.20 -4.04 16.58
C PRO A 295 -3.32 -3.88 18.10
N LYS A 296 -2.91 -4.91 18.87
CA LYS A 296 -2.93 -4.86 20.34
C LYS A 296 -2.12 -3.72 20.94
N LEU A 297 -1.02 -3.29 20.30
CA LEU A 297 -0.22 -2.17 20.81
C LEU A 297 -1.04 -0.88 20.77
N TYR A 298 -1.84 -0.70 19.73
CA TYR A 298 -2.73 0.43 19.62
C TYR A 298 -3.93 0.31 20.57
N GLU A 299 -4.55 -0.87 20.64
CA GLU A 299 -5.66 -1.15 21.57
C GLU A 299 -5.26 -0.90 23.04
N TRP A 300 -4.05 -1.27 23.44
CA TRP A 300 -3.52 -1.05 24.80
C TRP A 300 -3.39 0.42 25.17
N THR A 301 -3.31 1.33 24.20
CA THR A 301 -3.28 2.76 24.50
C THR A 301 -4.64 3.30 24.91
N GLY A 302 -5.72 2.54 24.66
CA GLY A 302 -7.10 3.00 24.86
C GLY A 302 -7.53 4.12 23.90
N ALA A 303 -6.68 4.50 22.93
CA ALA A 303 -6.94 5.60 22.01
C ALA A 303 -8.22 5.38 21.19
N ARG A 304 -8.51 4.14 20.80
CA ARG A 304 -9.71 3.77 20.04
C ARG A 304 -10.83 3.24 20.95
N SER A 305 -11.19 4.02 21.96
CA SER A 305 -12.14 3.62 23.02
C SER A 305 -13.52 3.16 22.52
N LYS A 306 -14.00 3.71 21.39
CA LYS A 306 -15.33 3.39 20.83
C LYS A 306 -15.29 2.40 19.66
N GLY A 307 -14.12 2.13 19.07
CA GLY A 307 -13.99 1.29 17.86
C GLY A 307 -14.65 1.86 16.59
N THR A 308 -15.34 3.00 16.67
CA THR A 308 -16.12 3.57 15.58
C THR A 308 -15.31 4.37 14.57
N GLU A 309 -14.11 4.81 14.93
CA GLU A 309 -13.22 5.57 14.05
C GLU A 309 -12.62 4.67 12.95
N ILE A 310 -12.06 5.25 11.89
CA ILE A 310 -11.39 4.49 10.83
C ILE A 310 -10.23 5.26 10.19
N SER A 311 -9.14 4.57 9.87
CA SER A 311 -8.03 5.16 9.10
C SER A 311 -8.24 4.99 7.58
N CYS A 312 -7.55 5.80 6.77
CA CYS A 312 -7.67 5.73 5.30
C CYS A 312 -7.26 4.36 4.73
N GLY A 313 -6.20 3.74 5.26
CA GLY A 313 -5.79 2.39 4.84
C GLY A 313 -6.77 1.30 5.31
N GLU A 314 -7.28 1.41 6.53
CA GLU A 314 -8.29 0.49 7.08
C GLU A 314 -9.59 0.51 6.27
N LEU A 315 -10.04 1.70 5.86
CA LEU A 315 -11.25 1.89 5.04
C LEU A 315 -11.23 1.07 3.75
N ILE A 316 -10.12 1.10 3.02
CA ILE A 316 -10.00 0.39 1.74
C ILE A 316 -9.94 -1.12 1.97
N VAL A 317 -9.22 -1.58 3.00
CA VAL A 317 -9.15 -3.00 3.32
C VAL A 317 -10.51 -3.53 3.77
N ASP A 318 -11.26 -2.77 4.57
CA ASP A 318 -12.63 -3.13 4.97
C ASP A 318 -13.56 -3.20 3.77
N LEU A 319 -13.50 -2.23 2.85
CA LEU A 319 -14.25 -2.27 1.59
C LEU A 319 -13.89 -3.52 0.78
N TYR A 320 -12.60 -3.81 0.62
CA TYR A 320 -12.12 -4.95 -0.16
C TYR A 320 -12.53 -6.29 0.47
N LYS A 321 -12.53 -6.40 1.80
CA LYS A 321 -13.10 -7.56 2.51
C LYS A 321 -14.60 -7.68 2.26
N TYR A 322 -15.34 -6.57 2.35
CA TYR A 322 -16.79 -6.54 2.19
C TYR A 322 -17.24 -6.92 0.76
N CYS A 323 -16.48 -6.48 -0.25
CA CYS A 323 -16.73 -6.78 -1.66
C CYS A 323 -16.13 -8.12 -2.14
N GLY A 324 -15.39 -8.85 -1.29
CA GLY A 324 -14.77 -10.13 -1.64
C GLY A 324 -13.55 -10.01 -2.56
N VAL A 325 -12.85 -8.87 -2.49
CA VAL A 325 -11.55 -8.63 -3.14
C VAL A 325 -10.42 -9.30 -2.33
N ILE A 326 -10.53 -9.27 -0.99
CA ILE A 326 -9.63 -9.95 -0.07
C ILE A 326 -10.20 -11.31 0.31
N GLN A 327 -9.35 -12.33 0.33
CA GLN A 327 -9.74 -13.71 0.61
C GLN A 327 -10.19 -13.90 2.05
N LYS A 328 -11.36 -14.49 2.24
CA LYS A 328 -11.80 -15.04 3.52
C LYS A 328 -11.33 -16.49 3.62
N ARG A 329 -10.64 -16.86 4.70
CA ARG A 329 -10.09 -18.20 4.92
C ARG A 329 -10.90 -18.93 5.99
N MET A 330 -10.88 -20.25 5.96
CA MET A 330 -11.47 -21.10 7.00
C MET A 330 -10.37 -21.82 7.76
N ARG A 331 -10.49 -21.89 9.08
CA ARG A 331 -9.67 -22.73 9.95
C ARG A 331 -10.57 -23.53 10.89
N MET A 332 -10.11 -24.69 11.31
CA MET A 332 -10.76 -25.46 12.38
C MET A 332 -10.27 -24.94 13.73
N VAL A 333 -11.20 -24.65 14.65
CA VAL A 333 -10.91 -24.15 15.99
C VAL A 333 -11.51 -25.10 17.02
N PRO A 334 -10.82 -25.40 18.14
CA PRO A 334 -11.36 -26.28 19.17
C PRO A 334 -12.66 -25.70 19.76
N VAL A 335 -13.64 -26.55 19.99
CA VAL A 335 -14.85 -26.19 20.74
C VAL A 335 -14.51 -26.27 22.22
N THR A 336 -14.29 -25.13 22.87
CA THR A 336 -13.98 -25.05 24.30
C THR A 336 -15.22 -24.94 25.18
N ASP A 337 -16.37 -24.58 24.62
CA ASP A 337 -17.61 -24.34 25.36
C ASP A 337 -18.68 -25.38 25.03
N THR A 338 -19.06 -26.18 26.02
CA THR A 338 -20.15 -27.16 25.96
C THR A 338 -21.55 -26.53 25.86
N ASN A 339 -21.67 -25.22 26.10
CA ASN A 339 -22.94 -24.48 26.11
C ASN A 339 -23.14 -23.57 24.87
N ALA A 340 -22.23 -23.59 23.90
CA ALA A 340 -22.46 -22.88 22.65
C ALA A 340 -23.43 -23.69 21.78
N GLN A 341 -24.74 -23.51 22.01
CA GLN A 341 -25.74 -23.69 20.96
C GLN A 341 -25.34 -22.76 19.81
N SER A 342 -24.58 -23.27 18.84
CA SER A 342 -24.26 -22.54 17.63
C SER A 342 -24.42 -23.45 16.43
N ASP A 343 -25.28 -22.98 15.53
CA ASP A 343 -25.77 -23.48 14.26
C ASP A 343 -24.65 -23.75 13.21
N GLY A 344 -23.66 -24.58 13.55
CA GLY A 344 -22.52 -24.86 12.67
C GLY A 344 -22.06 -26.31 12.72
N ASP A 345 -21.58 -26.81 11.58
CA ASP A 345 -21.06 -28.17 11.41
C ASP A 345 -19.86 -28.41 12.35
N VAL A 346 -20.11 -29.07 13.49
CA VAL A 346 -19.07 -29.52 14.42
C VAL A 346 -18.46 -30.81 13.86
N VAL A 347 -17.14 -30.82 13.71
CA VAL A 347 -16.37 -31.99 13.27
C VAL A 347 -15.75 -32.67 14.48
N ILE A 348 -15.97 -33.97 14.59
CA ILE A 348 -15.33 -34.83 15.60
C ILE A 348 -14.01 -35.34 15.01
N ASN A 349 -12.90 -34.96 15.64
CA ASN A 349 -11.57 -35.40 15.26
C ASN A 349 -11.33 -36.86 15.72
N PRO A 350 -10.36 -37.58 15.13
CA PRO A 350 -10.06 -38.97 15.49
C PRO A 350 -9.64 -39.18 16.96
N ASP A 351 -9.17 -38.13 17.63
CA ASP A 351 -8.80 -38.12 19.05
C ASP A 351 -10.00 -37.85 19.98
N GLY A 352 -11.22 -37.73 19.44
CA GLY A 352 -12.44 -37.41 20.17
C GLY A 352 -12.62 -35.92 20.48
N SER A 353 -11.68 -35.05 20.08
CA SER A 353 -11.84 -33.61 20.22
C SER A 353 -12.84 -33.04 19.21
N MET A 354 -13.56 -31.99 19.60
CA MET A 354 -14.52 -31.31 18.72
C MET A 354 -13.90 -30.03 18.17
N SER A 355 -14.04 -29.82 16.86
CA SER A 355 -13.61 -28.59 16.20
C SER A 355 -14.73 -28.02 15.33
N ARG A 356 -14.77 -26.71 15.18
CA ARG A 356 -15.73 -26.02 14.30
C ARG A 356 -15.02 -25.15 13.27
N PRO A 357 -15.59 -24.98 12.06
CA PRO A 357 -15.05 -24.07 11.07
C PRO A 357 -15.25 -22.62 11.52
N GLU A 358 -14.17 -21.84 11.53
CA GLU A 358 -14.20 -20.39 11.75
C GLU A 358 -13.64 -19.68 10.52
N TRP A 359 -14.43 -18.74 9.99
CA TRP A 359 -14.00 -17.88 8.89
C TRP A 359 -13.25 -16.67 9.41
N TYR A 360 -12.05 -16.42 8.89
CA TYR A 360 -11.19 -15.32 9.32
C TYR A 360 -10.48 -14.65 8.14
N TYR A 361 -10.01 -13.42 8.36
CA TYR A 361 -9.07 -12.74 7.48
C TYR A 361 -7.67 -12.84 8.06
N ARG A 362 -6.66 -13.09 7.21
CA ARG A 362 -5.28 -13.30 7.66
C ARG A 362 -4.71 -12.12 8.44
N ARG A 363 -5.10 -10.88 8.08
CA ARG A 363 -4.65 -9.66 8.74
C ARG A 363 -5.82 -8.75 9.14
N PRO A 364 -5.79 -8.16 10.35
CA PRO A 364 -6.68 -7.07 10.73
C PRO A 364 -6.46 -5.84 9.83
N SER A 365 -7.55 -5.17 9.46
CA SER A 365 -7.52 -4.04 8.51
C SER A 365 -6.69 -2.86 9.04
N ILE A 366 -6.77 -2.62 10.36
CA ILE A 366 -6.08 -1.55 11.08
C ILE A 366 -4.55 -1.62 10.98
N GLN A 367 -3.97 -2.76 10.59
CA GLN A 367 -2.52 -2.88 10.39
C GLN A 367 -2.05 -2.30 9.04
N THR A 368 -2.97 -1.82 8.21
CA THR A 368 -2.67 -1.42 6.84
C THR A 368 -2.37 0.08 6.77
N ALA A 369 -1.10 0.43 6.60
CA ALA A 369 -0.73 1.81 6.26
C ALA A 369 -0.84 2.10 4.75
N PRO A 370 -0.91 3.39 4.35
CA PRO A 370 -1.05 3.81 2.96
C PRO A 370 -0.01 3.22 1.99
N TYR A 371 1.27 3.14 2.39
CA TYR A 371 2.32 2.62 1.50
C TYR A 371 2.18 1.12 1.17
N HIS A 372 1.38 0.34 1.92
CA HIS A 372 1.13 -1.06 1.56
C HIS A 372 0.31 -1.20 0.26
N PHE A 373 -0.28 -0.11 -0.22
CA PHE A 373 -0.91 -0.07 -1.52
C PHE A 373 0.07 0.35 -2.63
N ALA A 374 1.30 0.77 -2.32
CA ALA A 374 2.34 1.02 -3.32
C ALA A 374 2.76 -0.28 -4.00
N GLU A 375 3.29 -0.18 -5.22
CA GLU A 375 3.77 -1.31 -6.01
C GLU A 375 4.74 -2.18 -5.22
N ASP A 376 4.53 -3.50 -5.29
CA ASP A 376 5.22 -4.57 -4.57
C ASP A 376 5.02 -4.62 -3.05
N MET A 377 4.42 -3.59 -2.44
CA MET A 377 4.24 -3.52 -0.98
C MET A 377 2.95 -4.19 -0.52
N GLU A 378 2.02 -4.48 -1.44
CA GLU A 378 0.79 -5.21 -1.15
C GLU A 378 1.06 -6.69 -0.85
N VAL A 379 2.16 -7.23 -1.37
CA VAL A 379 2.45 -8.66 -1.35
C VAL A 379 2.67 -9.13 0.10
N GLY A 380 1.86 -10.09 0.52
CA GLY A 380 1.88 -10.62 1.88
C GLY A 380 1.21 -9.73 2.93
N VAL A 381 0.67 -8.58 2.52
CA VAL A 381 -0.12 -7.66 3.36
C VAL A 381 -1.60 -7.71 2.95
N LEU A 382 -1.89 -7.38 1.68
CA LEU A 382 -3.21 -7.48 1.10
C LEU A 382 -3.39 -8.91 0.57
N ASP A 383 -4.06 -9.75 1.36
CA ASP A 383 -4.31 -11.16 1.07
C ASP A 383 -5.44 -11.29 0.04
N PHE A 384 -5.18 -10.87 -1.20
CA PHE A 384 -6.15 -10.89 -2.30
C PHE A 384 -6.73 -12.28 -2.54
N ALA A 385 -7.99 -12.34 -2.98
CA ALA A 385 -8.56 -13.59 -3.46
C ALA A 385 -7.85 -14.06 -4.74
N GLU A 386 -7.97 -15.35 -5.03
CA GLU A 386 -7.25 -15.99 -6.14
C GLU A 386 -7.50 -15.26 -7.47
N GLY A 387 -6.42 -14.99 -8.21
CA GLY A 387 -6.46 -14.28 -9.49
C GLY A 387 -6.63 -12.75 -9.39
N ILE A 388 -6.80 -12.19 -8.19
CA ILE A 388 -6.93 -10.75 -7.98
C ILE A 388 -5.59 -10.15 -7.54
N SER A 389 -5.25 -8.97 -8.06
CA SER A 389 -4.10 -8.20 -7.60
C SER A 389 -4.27 -6.71 -7.87
N LEU A 390 -3.35 -5.88 -7.39
CA LEU A 390 -3.19 -4.51 -7.87
C LEU A 390 -2.27 -4.50 -9.10
N GLY A 391 -2.58 -3.65 -10.06
CA GLY A 391 -1.77 -3.38 -11.25
C GLY A 391 -0.56 -2.49 -10.96
N PRO A 392 0.22 -2.14 -11.99
CA PRO A 392 1.36 -1.24 -11.83
C PRO A 392 0.92 0.15 -11.35
N GLU A 393 1.84 0.89 -10.74
CA GLU A 393 1.64 2.31 -10.40
C GLU A 393 1.62 3.18 -11.67
N VAL A 394 0.47 3.80 -11.95
CA VAL A 394 0.39 4.91 -12.91
C VAL A 394 0.65 6.19 -12.14
N ARG A 395 1.80 6.83 -12.36
CA ARG A 395 2.21 8.06 -11.66
C ARG A 395 1.85 9.28 -12.50
N MET A 396 1.50 10.37 -11.82
CA MET A 396 1.16 11.64 -12.48
C MET A 396 2.01 12.79 -11.96
N SER A 397 2.34 13.71 -12.85
CA SER A 397 2.87 15.03 -12.49
C SER A 397 1.72 15.95 -12.08
N LEU A 398 1.78 16.49 -10.86
CA LEU A 398 0.90 17.57 -10.43
C LEU A 398 1.68 18.90 -10.43
N PRO A 399 1.01 20.05 -10.63
CA PRO A 399 1.69 21.34 -10.68
C PRO A 399 2.41 21.70 -9.36
N GLY A 400 2.06 21.06 -8.25
CA GLY A 400 2.75 21.22 -6.95
C GLY A 400 4.08 20.47 -6.81
N GLY A 401 4.43 19.60 -7.77
CA GLY A 401 5.73 18.94 -7.86
C GLY A 401 6.77 19.76 -8.63
N GLU A 402 6.33 20.79 -9.36
CA GLU A 402 7.22 21.75 -10.02
C GLU A 402 7.74 22.73 -8.96
N LYS A 403 8.98 22.51 -8.48
CA LYS A 403 9.70 23.60 -7.84
C LYS A 403 9.87 24.70 -8.91
N PRO A 404 9.53 25.97 -8.62
CA PRO A 404 9.88 27.05 -9.54
C PRO A 404 11.39 26.97 -9.76
N VAL A 405 11.78 26.83 -11.02
CA VAL A 405 13.17 27.01 -11.45
C VAL A 405 13.53 28.45 -11.04
N ARG A 406 14.37 28.59 -10.02
CA ARG A 406 14.94 29.88 -9.65
C ARG A 406 16.11 30.19 -10.54
#